data_AF-A0A3N6FZS3-F1
#
_entry.id   AF-A0A3N6FZS3-F1
#
_cell.length_a   1.000
_cell.length_b   1.000
_cell.length_c   1.000
_cell.angle_alpha   90.00
_cell.angle_beta   90.00
_cell.angle_gamma   90.00
#
_symmetry.space_group_name_H-M   'P 1'
#
loop_
_entity.id
_entity.type
_entity.pdbx_description
1 polymer ?
#
loop_
_entity_poly.entity_id
_entity_poly.type
_entity_poly.pdbx_seq_one_letter_code
_entity_poly.pdbx_strand_id
1 'polypeptide(L)'
;MRGGWFSNPYAGFSEDDLLVSLRRTRLRDRPGNRLLYSNFGGGLLGHVLARAAGGTGSDYPALLAERVTGPLGLTDTDCDPNRPQATGHWHDRPRPALLMPGLTAAGAVRSSARDLLRVLTALLGPETAPGPALRTALTEVQRPRLSVPRTGSRLCLIWNLRPRPGGALLHHSGGTRGFTAFAGFLPGSGTGLVALTNTAPTPLAPFVQSAYGALRELDATPSATVWTARV
;
A
#
# COMPACT_ATOMS: atom_id res chain seq x y z
N MET A 1 -16.66 22.07 -22.98
CA MET A 1 -16.70 20.87 -22.10
C MET A 1 -15.70 21.04 -20.96
N ARG A 2 -16.14 21.55 -19.81
CA ARG A 2 -15.32 21.71 -18.59
C ARG A 2 -15.91 20.75 -17.54
N GLY A 3 -15.21 19.67 -17.18
CA GLY A 3 -15.76 18.70 -16.21
C GLY A 3 -14.81 17.61 -15.69
N GLY A 4 -13.70 17.32 -16.36
CA GLY A 4 -12.78 16.24 -15.93
C GLY A 4 -11.85 16.58 -14.76
N TRP A 5 -11.66 17.84 -14.41
CA TRP A 5 -10.59 18.22 -13.47
C TRP A 5 -10.94 17.97 -11.99
N PHE A 6 -12.22 17.68 -11.69
CA PHE A 6 -12.71 17.17 -10.39
C PHE A 6 -12.89 15.65 -10.37
N SER A 7 -12.72 14.97 -11.51
CA SER A 7 -13.12 13.58 -11.64
C SER A 7 -12.08 12.65 -11.05
N ASN A 8 -12.57 11.66 -10.32
CA ASN A 8 -11.85 10.43 -10.09
C ASN A 8 -11.57 9.79 -11.48
N PRO A 9 -10.32 9.82 -12.00
CA PRO A 9 -10.02 9.40 -13.37
C PRO A 9 -10.16 7.89 -13.57
N TYR A 10 -10.22 7.12 -12.47
CA TYR A 10 -10.37 5.67 -12.49
C TYR A 10 -11.82 5.21 -12.40
N ALA A 11 -12.78 6.11 -12.13
CA ALA A 11 -14.16 5.75 -11.85
C ALA A 11 -14.83 4.94 -12.97
N GLY A 12 -14.54 5.31 -14.22
CA GLY A 12 -15.09 4.63 -15.41
C GLY A 12 -14.20 3.51 -15.95
N PHE A 13 -13.08 3.19 -15.31
CA PHE A 13 -12.16 2.15 -15.79
C PHE A 13 -12.54 0.80 -15.20
N SER A 14 -13.05 -0.10 -16.05
CA SER A 14 -13.58 -1.42 -15.69
C SER A 14 -12.57 -2.56 -15.84
N GLU A 15 -12.97 -3.80 -15.49
CA GLU A 15 -12.20 -5.02 -15.81
C GLU A 15 -12.02 -5.19 -17.32
N ASP A 16 -13.05 -4.92 -18.12
CA ASP A 16 -12.96 -5.04 -19.58
C ASP A 16 -11.95 -4.03 -20.16
N ASP A 17 -11.94 -2.80 -19.66
CA ASP A 17 -10.95 -1.79 -20.04
C ASP A 17 -9.53 -2.23 -19.70
N LEU A 18 -9.35 -2.91 -18.56
CA LEU A 18 -8.07 -3.50 -18.19
C LEU A 18 -7.63 -4.57 -19.19
N LEU A 19 -8.51 -5.50 -19.54
CA LEU A 19 -8.18 -6.60 -20.47
C LEU A 19 -7.90 -6.08 -21.88
N VAL A 20 -8.68 -5.11 -22.37
CA VAL A 20 -8.44 -4.43 -23.65
C VAL A 20 -7.10 -3.68 -23.62
N SER A 21 -6.83 -2.94 -22.54
CA SER A 21 -5.57 -2.21 -22.36
C SER A 21 -4.37 -3.13 -22.30
N LEU A 22 -4.49 -4.28 -21.63
CA LEU A 22 -3.43 -5.28 -21.53
C LEU A 22 -3.01 -5.81 -22.91
N ARG A 23 -3.98 -6.16 -23.77
CA ARG A 23 -3.73 -6.62 -25.15
C ARG A 23 -2.98 -5.59 -26.00
N ARG A 24 -3.22 -4.30 -25.72
CA ARG A 24 -2.62 -3.17 -26.44
C ARG A 24 -1.30 -2.71 -25.84
N THR A 25 -0.98 -3.13 -24.61
CA THR A 25 0.22 -2.69 -23.91
C THR A 25 1.47 -3.17 -24.65
N ARG A 26 2.44 -2.27 -24.80
CA ARG A 26 3.76 -2.56 -25.37
C ARG A 26 4.81 -2.24 -24.31
N LEU A 27 5.67 -3.21 -24.03
CA LEU A 27 6.76 -3.03 -23.10
C LEU A 27 7.88 -2.24 -23.79
N ARG A 28 8.29 -1.13 -23.17
CA ARG A 28 9.40 -0.30 -23.65
C ARG A 28 10.77 -0.90 -23.33
N ASP A 29 10.82 -1.68 -22.26
CA ASP A 29 12.02 -2.33 -21.74
C ASP A 29 11.71 -3.82 -21.49
N ARG A 30 12.73 -4.68 -21.60
CA ARG A 30 12.59 -6.08 -21.22
C ARG A 30 12.23 -6.19 -19.72
N PRO A 31 11.24 -7.02 -19.33
CA PRO A 31 10.93 -7.26 -17.92
C PRO A 31 12.18 -7.60 -17.11
N GLY A 32 12.31 -6.99 -15.93
CA GLY A 32 13.46 -7.17 -15.03
C GLY A 32 14.61 -6.18 -15.23
N ASN A 33 14.68 -5.47 -16.36
CA ASN A 33 15.79 -4.54 -16.63
C ASN A 33 15.58 -3.12 -16.11
N ARG A 34 14.31 -2.70 -15.99
CA ARG A 34 13.96 -1.35 -15.51
C ARG A 34 12.76 -1.40 -14.59
N LEU A 35 12.88 -0.64 -13.50
CA LEU A 35 11.80 -0.43 -12.56
C LEU A 35 11.01 0.83 -12.94
N LEU A 36 9.71 0.68 -13.12
CA LEU A 36 8.75 1.78 -13.26
C LEU A 36 7.53 1.50 -12.38
N TYR A 37 7.12 2.49 -11.61
CA TYR A 37 5.89 2.38 -10.82
C TYR A 37 4.67 2.34 -11.75
N SER A 38 3.73 1.43 -11.49
CA SER A 38 2.57 1.22 -12.35
C SER A 38 1.33 0.78 -11.56
N ASN A 39 0.36 1.68 -11.41
CA ASN A 39 -0.96 1.36 -10.89
C ASN A 39 -1.66 0.30 -11.78
N PHE A 40 -1.44 0.34 -13.09
CA PHE A 40 -1.96 -0.67 -14.00
C PHE A 40 -1.39 -2.07 -13.67
N GLY A 41 -0.09 -2.16 -13.41
CA GLY A 41 0.55 -3.41 -13.01
C GLY A 41 0.05 -3.94 -11.67
N GLY A 42 -0.11 -3.07 -10.67
CA GLY A 42 -0.68 -3.45 -9.37
C GLY A 42 -2.14 -3.91 -9.47
N GLY A 43 -2.95 -3.21 -10.27
CA GLY A 43 -4.33 -3.61 -10.54
C GLY A 43 -4.40 -4.95 -11.25
N LEU A 44 -3.62 -5.14 -12.33
CA LEU A 44 -3.53 -6.41 -13.06
C LEU A 44 -3.12 -7.57 -12.15
N LEU A 45 -2.17 -7.36 -11.22
CA LEU A 45 -1.79 -8.38 -10.25
C LEU A 45 -2.99 -8.82 -9.40
N GLY A 46 -3.83 -7.89 -8.96
CA GLY A 46 -5.09 -8.21 -8.26
C GLY A 46 -6.00 -9.13 -9.06
N HIS A 47 -6.21 -8.83 -10.34
CA HIS A 47 -7.01 -9.67 -11.26
C HIS A 47 -6.43 -11.06 -11.42
N VAL A 48 -5.10 -11.17 -11.57
CA VAL A 48 -4.40 -12.46 -11.72
C VAL A 48 -4.52 -13.29 -10.44
N LEU A 49 -4.38 -12.67 -9.27
CA LEU A 49 -4.52 -13.35 -7.98
C LEU A 49 -5.94 -13.89 -7.77
N ALA A 50 -6.96 -13.08 -8.05
CA ALA A 50 -8.36 -13.48 -7.92
C ALA A 50 -8.70 -14.65 -8.86
N ARG A 51 -8.24 -14.60 -10.11
CA ARG A 51 -8.38 -15.71 -11.06
C ARG A 51 -7.62 -16.96 -10.64
N ALA A 52 -6.40 -16.82 -10.13
CA ALA A 52 -5.60 -17.96 -9.65
C ALA A 52 -6.24 -18.66 -8.45
N ALA A 53 -7.06 -17.94 -7.67
CA ALA A 53 -7.86 -18.51 -6.58
C ALA A 53 -9.19 -19.13 -7.04
N GLY A 54 -9.46 -19.18 -8.35
CA GLY A 54 -10.69 -19.75 -8.92
C GLY A 54 -11.85 -18.77 -9.08
N GLY A 55 -11.64 -17.48 -8.77
CA GLY A 55 -12.63 -16.42 -8.99
C GLY A 55 -12.49 -15.71 -10.33
N THR A 56 -13.15 -14.57 -10.43
CA THR A 56 -13.05 -13.58 -11.50
C THR A 56 -12.08 -12.47 -11.12
N GLY A 57 -11.69 -11.60 -12.06
CA GLY A 57 -10.77 -10.50 -11.77
C GLY A 57 -11.31 -9.50 -10.74
N SER A 58 -12.64 -9.34 -10.72
CA SER A 58 -13.36 -8.47 -9.79
C SER A 58 -13.46 -9.02 -8.35
N ASP A 59 -13.09 -10.29 -8.11
CA ASP A 59 -13.21 -10.92 -6.78
C ASP A 59 -12.04 -10.61 -5.83
N TYR A 60 -11.13 -9.71 -6.22
CA TYR A 60 -10.00 -9.30 -5.38
C TYR A 60 -10.40 -8.87 -3.95
N PRO A 61 -11.45 -8.06 -3.71
CA PRO A 61 -11.87 -7.70 -2.35
C PRO A 61 -12.25 -8.91 -1.49
N ALA A 62 -12.95 -9.89 -2.07
CA ALA A 62 -13.33 -11.11 -1.37
C ALA A 62 -12.10 -11.97 -1.05
N LEU A 63 -11.18 -12.11 -2.01
CA LEU A 63 -9.92 -12.83 -1.79
C LEU A 63 -9.06 -12.15 -0.70
N LEU A 64 -8.98 -10.82 -0.71
CA LEU A 64 -8.28 -10.04 0.31
C LEU A 64 -8.90 -10.29 1.70
N ALA A 65 -10.23 -10.35 1.78
CA ALA A 65 -10.95 -10.66 3.01
C ALA A 65 -10.65 -12.07 3.53
N GLU A 66 -10.77 -13.07 2.67
CA GLU A 66 -10.53 -14.48 3.00
C GLU A 66 -9.09 -14.74 3.45
N ARG A 67 -8.11 -14.19 2.73
CA ARG A 67 -6.70 -14.59 2.86
C ARG A 67 -5.88 -13.69 3.75
N VAL A 68 -6.32 -12.45 4.00
CA VAL A 68 -5.52 -11.45 4.70
C VAL A 68 -6.31 -10.74 5.80
N THR A 69 -7.36 -9.99 5.48
CA THR A 69 -7.99 -9.10 6.48
C THR A 69 -8.79 -9.89 7.50
N GLY A 70 -9.47 -10.97 7.10
CA GLY A 70 -10.15 -11.89 8.01
C GLY A 70 -9.18 -12.57 8.99
N PRO A 71 -8.17 -13.31 8.50
CA PRO A 71 -7.18 -13.96 9.36
C PRO A 71 -6.45 -13.00 10.31
N LEU A 72 -6.12 -11.78 9.87
CA LEU A 72 -5.45 -10.77 10.70
C LEU A 72 -6.42 -9.93 11.57
N GLY A 73 -7.73 -10.15 11.48
CA GLY A 73 -8.74 -9.42 12.24
C GLY A 73 -8.81 -7.91 11.91
N LEU A 74 -8.60 -7.54 10.64
CA LEU A 74 -8.57 -6.16 10.17
C LEU A 74 -9.98 -5.68 9.78
N THR A 75 -10.79 -5.37 10.79
CA THR A 75 -12.22 -5.06 10.64
C THR A 75 -12.53 -3.71 9.98
N ASP A 76 -11.55 -2.79 9.97
CA ASP A 76 -11.65 -1.47 9.33
C ASP A 76 -10.98 -1.47 7.94
N THR A 77 -10.58 -2.65 7.42
CA THR A 77 -9.79 -2.77 6.20
C THR A 77 -10.53 -3.54 5.11
N ASP A 78 -10.92 -2.84 4.05
CA ASP A 78 -11.56 -3.42 2.87
C ASP A 78 -11.46 -2.48 1.65
N CYS A 79 -12.23 -2.77 0.60
CA CYS A 79 -12.29 -1.96 -0.62
C CYS A 79 -13.62 -1.20 -0.78
N ASP A 80 -14.51 -1.17 0.23
CA ASP A 80 -15.83 -0.55 0.14
C ASP A 80 -15.75 0.98 0.22
N PRO A 81 -16.15 1.72 -0.84
CA PRO A 81 -16.15 3.17 -0.83
C PRO A 81 -17.23 3.81 0.04
N ASN A 82 -18.22 3.06 0.50
CA ASN A 82 -19.40 3.60 1.19
C ASN A 82 -19.28 3.55 2.72
N ARG A 83 -18.26 2.86 3.26
CA ARG A 83 -18.02 2.86 4.70
C ARG A 83 -17.71 4.26 5.22
N PRO A 84 -18.10 4.58 6.47
CA PRO A 84 -17.71 5.81 7.13
C PRO A 84 -16.18 5.99 7.08
N GLN A 85 -15.73 7.10 6.49
CA GLN A 85 -14.32 7.44 6.34
C GLN A 85 -14.14 8.96 6.42
N ALA A 86 -12.92 9.41 6.73
CA ALA A 86 -12.61 10.83 6.72
C ALA A 86 -12.87 11.44 5.33
N THR A 87 -13.16 12.74 5.25
CA THR A 87 -13.21 13.45 3.97
C THR A 87 -11.79 13.84 3.55
N GLY A 88 -11.40 13.44 2.35
CA GLY A 88 -10.09 13.80 1.78
C GLY A 88 -10.11 15.18 1.14
N HIS A 89 -8.98 15.90 1.19
CA HIS A 89 -8.86 17.28 0.73
C HIS A 89 -7.72 17.48 -0.27
N TRP A 90 -7.92 18.38 -1.22
CA TRP A 90 -6.86 18.90 -2.09
C TRP A 90 -7.07 20.37 -2.38
N HIS A 91 -6.05 21.18 -2.04
CA HIS A 91 -6.12 22.64 -1.96
C HIS A 91 -7.32 23.11 -1.13
N ASP A 92 -7.43 22.57 0.09
CA ASP A 92 -8.49 22.87 1.07
C ASP A 92 -9.92 22.64 0.59
N ARG A 93 -10.08 21.85 -0.48
CA ARG A 93 -11.38 21.49 -1.04
C ARG A 93 -11.63 20.00 -0.89
N PRO A 94 -12.82 19.60 -0.40
CA PRO A 94 -13.18 18.21 -0.22
C PRO A 94 -13.19 17.47 -1.58
N ARG A 95 -12.90 16.19 -1.53
CA ARG A 95 -12.83 15.30 -2.70
C ARG A 95 -13.77 14.12 -2.53
N PRO A 96 -14.43 13.68 -3.62
CA PRO A 96 -15.22 12.46 -3.58
C PRO A 96 -14.30 11.25 -3.29
N ALA A 97 -14.89 10.18 -2.78
CA ALA A 97 -14.18 8.93 -2.57
C ALA A 97 -13.52 8.44 -3.87
N LEU A 98 -12.28 7.95 -3.76
CA LEU A 98 -11.57 7.33 -4.87
C LEU A 98 -12.20 5.97 -5.19
N LEU A 99 -12.61 5.78 -6.44
CA LEU A 99 -13.12 4.52 -6.99
C LEU A 99 -12.15 4.04 -8.06
N MET A 100 -11.70 2.79 -7.97
CA MET A 100 -10.82 2.17 -8.97
C MET A 100 -11.33 0.78 -9.35
N PRO A 101 -12.57 0.63 -9.86
CA PRO A 101 -13.21 -0.68 -10.02
C PRO A 101 -12.39 -1.67 -10.86
N GLY A 102 -11.76 -1.22 -11.96
CA GLY A 102 -10.87 -2.05 -12.78
C GLY A 102 -9.44 -2.20 -12.23
N LEU A 103 -9.05 -1.47 -11.18
CA LEU A 103 -7.69 -1.44 -10.62
C LEU A 103 -7.70 -1.52 -9.09
N THR A 104 -8.65 -2.24 -8.49
CA THR A 104 -8.90 -2.24 -7.04
C THR A 104 -7.65 -2.49 -6.20
N ALA A 105 -6.85 -3.50 -6.58
CA ALA A 105 -5.61 -3.86 -5.88
C ALA A 105 -4.50 -2.80 -5.94
N ALA A 106 -4.60 -1.80 -6.82
CA ALA A 106 -3.58 -0.76 -6.96
C ALA A 106 -3.67 0.34 -5.89
N GLY A 107 -4.84 0.55 -5.28
CA GLY A 107 -5.02 1.65 -4.33
C GLY A 107 -6.44 1.90 -3.83
N ALA A 108 -7.38 0.97 -4.03
CA ALA A 108 -8.75 1.12 -3.54
C ALA A 108 -8.93 0.64 -2.09
N VAL A 109 -7.91 0.02 -1.49
CA VAL A 109 -7.96 -0.44 -0.10
C VAL A 109 -8.03 0.77 0.84
N ARG A 110 -8.99 0.72 1.77
CA ARG A 110 -9.15 1.64 2.89
C ARG A 110 -8.79 0.90 4.17
N SER A 111 -8.24 1.61 5.15
CA SER A 111 -7.85 1.03 6.41
C SER A 111 -7.82 2.10 7.50
N SER A 112 -7.76 1.67 8.77
CA SER A 112 -7.51 2.53 9.91
C SER A 112 -6.04 2.44 10.35
N ALA A 113 -5.56 3.43 11.10
CA ALA A 113 -4.21 3.36 11.69
C ALA A 113 -4.06 2.11 12.58
N ARG A 114 -5.13 1.71 13.27
CA ARG A 114 -5.16 0.50 14.12
C ARG A 114 -4.91 -0.76 13.29
N ASP A 115 -5.61 -0.92 12.18
CA ASP A 115 -5.45 -2.11 11.34
C ASP A 115 -4.12 -2.14 10.61
N LEU A 116 -3.65 -0.99 10.11
CA LEU A 116 -2.31 -0.91 9.54
C LEU A 116 -1.23 -1.26 10.57
N LEU A 117 -1.39 -0.86 11.84
CA LEU A 117 -0.48 -1.29 12.91
C LEU A 117 -0.53 -2.80 13.15
N ARG A 118 -1.71 -3.44 13.08
CA ARG A 118 -1.82 -4.91 13.14
C ARG A 118 -1.10 -5.60 11.98
N VAL A 119 -1.18 -5.04 10.77
CA VAL A 119 -0.40 -5.51 9.61
C VAL A 119 1.09 -5.40 9.90
N LEU A 120 1.56 -4.27 10.43
CA LEU A 120 2.97 -4.09 10.79
C LEU A 120 3.41 -5.07 11.89
N THR A 121 2.58 -5.31 12.90
CA THR A 121 2.85 -6.33 13.94
C THR A 121 3.02 -7.71 13.32
N ALA A 122 2.14 -8.11 12.38
CA ALA A 122 2.25 -9.39 11.69
C ALA A 122 3.52 -9.47 10.81
N LEU A 123 3.95 -8.36 10.21
CA LEU A 123 5.21 -8.28 9.44
C LEU A 123 6.45 -8.34 10.34
N LEU A 124 6.38 -7.81 11.56
CA LEU A 124 7.46 -7.84 12.54
C LEU A 124 7.64 -9.23 13.18
N GLY A 125 6.57 -10.01 13.31
CA GLY A 125 6.61 -11.41 13.75
C GLY A 125 5.84 -12.36 12.81
N PRO A 126 6.32 -12.61 11.57
CA PRO A 126 5.63 -13.46 10.60
C PRO A 126 5.30 -14.85 11.12
N GLU A 127 6.14 -15.41 11.99
CA GLU A 127 5.97 -16.69 12.67
C GLU A 127 4.88 -16.71 13.75
N THR A 128 4.19 -15.60 13.98
CA THR A 128 3.01 -15.58 14.87
C THR A 128 1.70 -15.56 14.07
N ALA A 129 1.76 -15.28 12.77
CA ALA A 129 0.56 -15.12 11.94
C ALA A 129 -0.26 -16.43 11.81
N PRO A 130 -1.58 -16.34 11.61
CA PRO A 130 -2.44 -17.51 11.50
C PRO A 130 -2.22 -18.26 10.18
N GLY A 131 -1.91 -19.55 10.28
CA GLY A 131 -1.79 -20.47 9.15
C GLY A 131 -0.47 -20.35 8.37
N PRO A 132 0.07 -21.47 7.84
CA PRO A 132 1.38 -21.50 7.20
C PRO A 132 1.46 -20.63 5.93
N ALA A 133 0.38 -20.51 5.18
CA ALA A 133 0.36 -19.71 3.94
C ALA A 133 0.60 -18.22 4.22
N LEU A 134 -0.03 -17.65 5.26
CA LEU A 134 0.13 -16.24 5.61
C LEU A 134 1.51 -15.96 6.19
N ARG A 135 2.07 -16.87 7.00
CA ARG A 135 3.46 -16.78 7.51
C ARG A 135 4.48 -16.70 6.37
N THR A 136 4.32 -17.59 5.38
CA THR A 136 5.13 -17.58 4.16
C THR A 136 4.96 -16.25 3.42
N ALA A 137 3.73 -15.81 3.18
CA ALA A 137 3.46 -14.55 2.48
C ALA A 137 4.12 -13.33 3.18
N LEU A 138 3.95 -13.21 4.50
CA LEU A 138 4.53 -12.14 5.32
C LEU A 138 6.07 -12.15 5.30
N THR A 139 6.69 -13.33 5.18
CA THR A 139 8.13 -13.47 4.99
C THR A 139 8.55 -13.06 3.57
N GLU A 140 7.84 -13.55 2.55
CA GLU A 140 8.17 -13.31 1.14
C GLU A 140 8.05 -11.84 0.73
N VAL A 141 7.11 -11.08 1.31
CA VAL A 141 6.97 -9.63 1.01
C VAL A 141 8.12 -8.79 1.54
N GLN A 142 8.93 -9.32 2.46
CA GLN A 142 10.11 -8.66 3.02
C GLN A 142 11.40 -9.01 2.28
N ARG A 143 11.40 -10.06 1.44
CA ARG A 143 12.59 -10.49 0.70
C ARG A 143 12.92 -9.52 -0.44
N PRO A 144 14.16 -9.01 -0.54
CA PRO A 144 14.60 -8.21 -1.68
C PRO A 144 14.44 -8.96 -3.00
N ARG A 145 13.83 -8.32 -3.99
CA ARG A 145 13.66 -8.83 -5.37
C ARG A 145 14.48 -8.06 -6.38
N LEU A 146 14.66 -6.76 -6.15
CA LEU A 146 15.39 -5.88 -7.06
C LEU A 146 16.30 -4.95 -6.25
N SER A 147 17.44 -4.62 -6.83
CA SER A 147 18.35 -3.60 -6.32
C SER A 147 18.26 -2.36 -7.21
N VAL A 148 18.13 -1.19 -6.59
CA VAL A 148 18.13 0.09 -7.29
C VAL A 148 19.58 0.54 -7.44
N PRO A 149 20.09 0.71 -8.68
CA PRO A 149 21.46 1.14 -8.90
C PRO A 149 21.78 2.46 -8.18
N ARG A 150 23.04 2.64 -7.79
CA ARG A 150 23.63 3.87 -7.19
C ARG A 150 23.13 4.28 -5.80
N THR A 151 21.97 3.81 -5.35
CA THR A 151 21.41 4.20 -4.03
C THR A 151 21.55 3.11 -2.97
N GLY A 152 21.87 1.86 -3.37
CA GLY A 152 21.88 0.70 -2.47
C GLY A 152 20.48 0.28 -1.98
N SER A 153 19.44 1.05 -2.31
CA SER A 153 18.05 0.74 -2.02
C SER A 153 17.62 -0.54 -2.72
N ARG A 154 16.74 -1.30 -2.06
CA ARG A 154 16.16 -2.51 -2.64
C ARG A 154 14.65 -2.39 -2.69
N LEU A 155 14.04 -3.18 -3.54
CA LEU A 155 12.60 -3.39 -3.54
C LEU A 155 12.30 -4.83 -3.21
N CYS A 156 11.33 -5.03 -2.33
CA CYS A 156 10.71 -6.31 -2.08
C CYS A 156 9.39 -6.37 -2.89
N LEU A 157 8.45 -7.23 -2.52
CA LEU A 157 7.13 -7.18 -3.13
C LEU A 157 6.40 -5.95 -2.57
N ILE A 158 6.29 -4.90 -3.41
CA ILE A 158 5.73 -3.57 -3.10
C ILE A 158 6.55 -2.75 -2.09
N TRP A 159 7.14 -3.34 -1.06
CA TRP A 159 7.90 -2.62 -0.05
C TRP A 159 9.23 -2.04 -0.57
N ASN A 160 9.50 -0.78 -0.21
CA ASN A 160 10.83 -0.19 -0.35
C ASN A 160 11.69 -0.62 0.83
N LEU A 161 12.87 -1.17 0.55
CA LEU A 161 13.85 -1.54 1.56
C LEU A 161 15.04 -0.59 1.49
N ARG A 162 15.42 -0.07 2.65
CA ARG A 162 16.55 0.83 2.85
C ARG A 162 17.54 0.16 3.82
N PRO A 163 18.69 -0.33 3.34
CA PRO A 163 19.72 -0.87 4.21
C PRO A 163 20.24 0.22 5.15
N ARG A 164 20.45 -0.12 6.42
CA ARG A 164 21.08 0.74 7.43
C ARG A 164 22.02 -0.09 8.32
N PRO A 165 22.99 0.55 9.02
CA PRO A 165 23.87 -0.16 9.95
C PRO A 165 23.13 -0.96 11.05
N GLY A 166 22.00 -0.45 11.55
CA GLY A 166 21.19 -1.10 12.59
C GLY A 166 20.12 -2.09 12.08
N GLY A 167 20.12 -2.42 10.78
CA GLY A 167 19.12 -3.28 10.16
C GLY A 167 18.32 -2.58 9.06
N ALA A 168 17.64 -3.37 8.23
CA ALA A 168 16.88 -2.84 7.12
C ALA A 168 15.59 -2.15 7.59
N LEU A 169 15.29 -0.97 7.02
CA LEU A 169 14.01 -0.30 7.15
C LEU A 169 13.17 -0.62 5.92
N LEU A 170 11.94 -1.11 6.12
CA LEU A 170 10.96 -1.32 5.07
C LEU A 170 9.87 -0.26 5.16
N HIS A 171 9.47 0.32 4.04
CA HIS A 171 8.40 1.30 4.01
C HIS A 171 7.61 1.29 2.70
N HIS A 172 6.39 1.79 2.77
CA HIS A 172 5.58 2.13 1.63
C HIS A 172 4.81 3.41 1.91
N SER A 173 4.60 4.21 0.87
CA SER A 173 3.82 5.43 0.94
C SER A 173 2.71 5.38 -0.08
N GLY A 174 1.54 5.91 0.28
CA GLY A 174 0.36 5.97 -0.57
C GLY A 174 -0.09 7.40 -0.76
N GLY A 175 -0.59 7.70 -1.95
CA GLY A 175 -1.13 9.00 -2.29
C GLY A 175 -2.36 8.86 -3.15
N THR A 176 -3.44 9.55 -2.75
CA THR A 176 -4.63 9.74 -3.57
C THR A 176 -4.87 11.23 -3.77
N ARG A 177 -5.91 11.60 -4.53
CA ARG A 177 -6.30 13.01 -4.68
C ARG A 177 -6.83 13.64 -3.39
N GLY A 178 -6.94 12.92 -2.27
CA GLY A 178 -7.43 13.47 -1.01
C GLY A 178 -6.73 12.94 0.25
N PHE A 179 -5.74 12.07 0.12
CA PHE A 179 -5.08 11.42 1.27
C PHE A 179 -3.62 11.15 0.97
N THR A 180 -2.81 11.17 2.03
CA THR A 180 -1.43 10.71 2.03
C THR A 180 -1.24 9.74 3.19
N ALA A 181 -0.55 8.63 2.92
CA ALA A 181 -0.29 7.58 3.91
C ALA A 181 1.18 7.20 3.89
N PHE A 182 1.70 6.83 5.05
CA PHE A 182 3.00 6.20 5.25
C PHE A 182 2.85 5.02 6.19
N ALA A 183 3.45 3.90 5.84
CA ALA A 183 3.64 2.76 6.72
C ALA A 183 5.08 2.28 6.60
N GLY A 184 5.75 2.03 7.72
CA GLY A 184 7.10 1.51 7.73
C GLY A 184 7.45 0.80 9.02
N PHE A 185 8.43 -0.10 8.94
CA PHE A 185 8.84 -0.93 10.05
C PHE A 185 10.30 -1.35 9.93
N LEU A 186 10.88 -1.73 11.06
CA LEU A 186 12.25 -2.21 11.22
C LEU A 186 12.20 -3.57 11.94
N PRO A 187 12.35 -4.69 11.22
CA PRO A 187 12.35 -6.02 11.83
C PRO A 187 13.41 -6.19 12.93
N GLY A 188 14.58 -5.56 12.77
CA GLY A 188 15.69 -5.70 13.71
C GLY A 188 15.40 -5.16 15.12
N SER A 189 14.60 -4.09 15.23
CA SER A 189 14.24 -3.47 16.51
C SER A 189 12.80 -3.73 16.94
N GLY A 190 11.99 -4.39 16.12
CA GLY A 190 10.56 -4.57 16.41
C GLY A 190 9.74 -3.28 16.28
N THR A 191 10.27 -2.24 15.62
CA THR A 191 9.63 -0.93 15.54
C THR A 191 8.75 -0.80 14.31
N GLY A 192 7.54 -0.28 14.46
CA GLY A 192 6.61 0.03 13.35
C GLY A 192 5.95 1.39 13.52
N LEU A 193 5.70 2.09 12.41
CA LEU A 193 5.02 3.39 12.39
C LEU A 193 4.04 3.46 11.22
N VAL A 194 2.86 3.98 11.51
CA VAL A 194 1.83 4.36 10.53
C VAL A 194 1.52 5.84 10.73
N ALA A 195 1.51 6.59 9.63
CA ALA A 195 1.07 7.99 9.62
C ALA A 195 0.07 8.19 8.48
N LEU A 196 -1.08 8.81 8.79
CA LEU A 196 -2.15 9.08 7.83
C LEU A 196 -2.53 10.57 7.89
N THR A 197 -2.83 11.15 6.72
CA THR A 197 -3.43 12.47 6.61
C THR A 197 -4.49 12.49 5.52
N ASN A 198 -5.54 13.28 5.71
CA ASN A 198 -6.63 13.49 4.75
C ASN A 198 -6.35 14.66 3.80
N THR A 199 -5.08 14.85 3.44
CA THR A 199 -4.62 15.80 2.43
C THR A 199 -3.84 15.09 1.34
N ALA A 200 -4.07 15.46 0.09
CA ALA A 200 -3.33 14.93 -1.05
C ALA A 200 -1.83 15.30 -0.97
N PRO A 201 -0.92 14.45 -1.47
CA PRO A 201 0.50 14.76 -1.46
C PRO A 201 0.78 15.94 -2.39
N THR A 202 1.60 16.88 -1.94
CA THR A 202 2.15 17.96 -2.78
C THR A 202 3.68 17.84 -2.79
N PRO A 203 4.37 18.31 -3.85
CA PRO A 203 5.83 18.22 -3.93
C PRO A 203 6.57 18.84 -2.74
N LEU A 204 5.94 19.80 -2.06
CA LEU A 204 6.51 20.54 -0.93
C LEU A 204 6.05 20.02 0.44
N ALA A 205 5.05 19.12 0.49
CA ALA A 205 4.54 18.62 1.76
C ALA A 205 5.55 17.66 2.40
N PRO A 206 6.04 17.93 3.62
CA PRO A 206 7.08 17.12 4.24
C PRO A 206 6.54 15.83 4.86
N PHE A 207 5.23 15.56 4.80
CA PHE A 207 4.55 14.52 5.57
C PHE A 207 5.24 13.14 5.50
N VAL A 208 5.55 12.65 4.30
CA VAL A 208 6.19 11.33 4.11
C VAL A 208 7.62 11.33 4.66
N GLN A 209 8.37 12.41 4.46
CA GLN A 209 9.74 12.59 4.92
C GLN A 209 9.78 12.70 6.45
N SER A 210 8.83 13.43 7.05
CA SER A 210 8.66 13.56 8.50
C SER A 210 8.29 12.21 9.13
N ALA A 211 7.35 11.46 8.55
CA ALA A 211 7.00 10.12 9.05
C ALA A 211 8.18 9.13 8.94
N TYR A 212 8.93 9.20 7.84
CA TYR A 212 10.17 8.42 7.67
C TYR A 212 11.25 8.82 8.68
N GLY A 213 11.43 10.12 8.94
CA GLY A 213 12.35 10.64 9.96
C GLY A 213 11.98 10.17 11.37
N ALA A 214 10.72 10.32 11.75
CA ALA A 214 10.18 9.87 13.03
C ALA A 214 10.40 8.36 13.26
N LEU A 215 10.16 7.52 12.23
CA LEU A 215 10.44 6.09 12.31
C LEU A 215 11.92 5.80 12.58
N ARG A 216 12.83 6.60 12.02
CA ARG A 216 14.28 6.46 12.26
C ARG A 216 14.68 6.88 13.67
N GLU A 217 14.01 7.88 14.24
CA GLU A 217 14.28 8.38 15.58
C GLU A 217 13.77 7.41 16.66
N LEU A 218 12.59 6.81 16.45
CA LEU A 218 12.04 5.76 17.32
C LEU A 218 12.97 4.55 17.41
N ASP A 219 13.60 4.16 16.29
CA ASP A 219 14.58 3.08 16.23
C ASP A 219 15.86 3.39 17.03
N ALA A 220 16.28 4.66 17.06
CA ALA A 220 17.46 5.10 17.79
C ALA A 220 17.22 5.18 19.31
N THR A 221 15.95 5.21 19.74
CA THR A 221 15.55 5.39 21.13
C THR A 221 14.56 4.28 21.51
N PRO A 222 15.01 3.08 21.88
CA PRO A 222 14.12 1.97 22.17
C PRO A 222 13.25 2.31 23.38
N SER A 223 12.01 2.75 23.15
CA SER A 223 11.00 2.91 24.19
C SER A 223 9.86 1.95 23.86
N ALA A 224 9.49 1.11 24.83
CA ALA A 224 8.38 0.16 24.73
C ALA A 224 6.98 0.83 24.65
N THR A 225 6.91 2.12 24.30
CA THR A 225 5.69 2.92 24.39
C THR A 225 5.04 3.06 23.02
N VAL A 226 3.86 2.47 22.86
CA VAL A 226 2.98 2.71 21.71
C VAL A 226 2.43 4.13 21.81
N TRP A 227 2.98 5.06 21.02
CA TRP A 227 2.45 6.42 20.92
C TRP A 227 1.25 6.44 19.97
N THR A 228 0.06 6.69 20.51
CA THR A 228 -1.12 7.05 19.70
C THR A 228 -1.35 8.56 19.80
N ALA A 229 -0.72 9.33 18.92
CA ALA A 229 -1.06 10.73 18.74
C ALA A 229 -2.28 10.83 17.82
N ARG A 230 -3.43 11.25 18.36
CA ARG A 230 -4.54 11.75 17.56
C ARG A 230 -4.27 13.23 17.28
N VAL A 231 -4.25 13.63 16.02
CA VAL A 231 -4.41 15.03 15.61
C VAL A 231 -5.83 15.20 15.12
#